data_AF-A0A2P7RHA0-F1
#
_entry.id   AF-A0A2P7RHA0-F1
#
_cell.length_a   1.000
_cell.length_b   1.000
_cell.length_c   1.000
_cell.angle_alpha   90.00
_cell.angle_beta   90.00
_cell.angle_gamma   90.00
#
_symmetry.space_group_name_H-M   'P 1'
#
loop_
_entity.id
_entity.type
_entity.pdbx_description
1 polymer ?
#
loop_
_entity_poly.entity_id
_entity_poly.type
_entity_poly.pdbx_seq_one_letter_code
_entity_poly.pdbx_strand_id
1 'polypeptide(L)' 'MRNYLHRHPKQKGSFSPDELDMLDALVKRAMEALHIADPAEYNEVAARILSIYSLGGRSVDEILEIAVRLHKQASSRSAY' A
#
# COMPACT_ATOMS: atom_id res chain seq x y z
N MET A 1 -6.82 4.32 2.23
CA MET A 1 -7.33 2.95 2.38
C MET A 1 -8.86 2.86 2.34
N ARG A 2 -9.60 3.72 3.05
CA ARG A 2 -11.09 3.72 3.01
C ARG A 2 -11.69 3.86 1.60
N ASN A 3 -11.10 4.72 0.76
CA ASN A 3 -11.57 4.94 -0.61
C ASN A 3 -11.27 3.73 -1.54
N TYR A 4 -10.12 3.08 -1.33
CA TYR A 4 -9.74 1.85 -2.03
C TYR A 4 -10.67 0.68 -1.67
N LEU A 5 -10.95 0.47 -0.39
CA LEU A 5 -11.86 -0.60 0.07
C LEU A 5 -13.32 -0.39 -0.33
N HIS A 6 -13.73 0.86 -0.63
CA HIS A 6 -15.03 1.13 -1.23
C HIS A 6 -15.13 0.51 -2.63
N ARG A 7 -14.03 0.51 -3.40
CA ARG A 7 -13.94 -0.12 -4.72
C ARG A 7 -13.65 -1.62 -4.65
N HIS A 8 -13.16 -2.12 -3.51
CA HIS A 8 -12.83 -3.52 -3.26
C HIS A 8 -13.58 -4.10 -2.04
N PRO A 9 -14.92 -4.25 -2.11
CA PRO A 9 -15.75 -4.64 -0.96
C PRO A 9 -15.43 -6.03 -0.40
N LYS A 10 -14.84 -6.94 -1.20
CA LYS A 10 -14.39 -8.26 -0.74
C LYS A 10 -13.26 -8.20 0.32
N GLN A 11 -12.49 -7.11 0.34
CA GLN A 11 -11.43 -6.89 1.33
C GLN A 11 -11.88 -6.03 2.52
N LYS A 12 -13.10 -5.48 2.47
CA LYS A 12 -13.64 -4.55 3.48
C LYS A 12 -14.05 -5.24 4.79
N GLY A 13 -14.20 -6.57 4.79
CA GLY A 13 -14.82 -7.32 5.88
C GLY A 13 -13.92 -7.65 7.09
N SER A 14 -12.61 -7.39 7.04
CA SER A 14 -11.67 -7.92 8.05
C SER A 14 -10.79 -6.88 8.76
N PHE A 15 -10.97 -5.58 8.51
CA PHE A 15 -10.08 -4.55 9.09
C PHE A 15 -10.83 -3.61 10.04
N SER A 16 -10.25 -3.40 11.21
CA SER A 16 -10.74 -2.44 12.20
C SER A 16 -10.47 -0.99 11.76
N PRO A 17 -11.20 0.02 12.25
CA PRO A 17 -10.95 1.43 11.93
C PRO A 17 -9.49 1.84 12.19
N ASP A 18 -8.90 1.41 13.30
CA ASP A 18 -7.49 1.65 13.64
C ASP A 18 -6.51 1.01 12.64
N GLU A 19 -6.79 -0.21 12.18
CA GLU A 19 -5.98 -0.85 11.14
C GLU A 19 -6.08 -0.09 9.81
N LEU A 20 -7.27 0.42 9.47
CA LEU A 20 -7.46 1.21 8.27
C LEU A 20 -6.67 2.53 8.32
N ASP A 21 -6.64 3.19 9.48
CA ASP A 21 -5.85 4.40 9.70
C ASP A 21 -4.34 4.12 9.65
N MET A 22 -3.88 3.01 10.25
CA MET A 22 -2.50 2.55 10.16
C MET A 22 -2.08 2.25 8.71
N LEU A 23 -2.92 1.52 7.97
CA LEU A 23 -2.70 1.21 6.56
C LEU A 23 -2.73 2.48 5.69
N ASP A 24 -3.58 3.47 5.99
CA ASP A 24 -3.60 4.76 5.30
C ASP A 24 -2.32 5.55 5.52
N ALA A 25 -1.81 5.57 6.76
CA ALA A 25 -0.54 6.20 7.12
C ALA A 25 0.65 5.53 6.40
N LEU A 26 0.63 4.21 6.28
CA LEU A 26 1.63 3.45 5.52
C LEU A 26 1.64 3.83 4.04
N VAL A 27 0.46 3.94 3.42
CA VAL A 27 0.34 4.34 2.01
C VAL A 27 0.90 5.74 1.78
N LYS A 28 0.54 6.69 2.66
CA LYS A 28 1.07 8.06 2.59
C LYS A 28 2.59 8.09 2.69
N ARG A 29 3.17 7.40 3.69
CA ARG A 29 4.62 7.30 3.85
C ARG A 29 5.31 6.67 2.65
N ALA A 30 4.71 5.63 2.07
CA ALA A 30 5.25 4.99 0.87
C ALA A 30 5.24 5.95 -0.33
N MET A 31 4.16 6.69 -0.53
CA MET A 31 4.07 7.70 -1.59
C MET A 31 5.07 8.84 -1.39
N GLU A 32 5.22 9.33 -0.16
CA GLU A 32 6.24 10.33 0.18
C GLU A 32 7.66 9.81 -0.12
N ALA A 33 7.98 8.58 0.30
CA ALA A 33 9.28 7.96 0.06
C ALA A 33 9.55 7.69 -1.43
N LEU A 34 8.51 7.53 -2.24
CA LEU A 34 8.59 7.32 -3.68
C LEU A 34 8.42 8.62 -4.48
N HIS A 35 8.19 9.77 -3.82
CA HIS A 35 7.85 11.05 -4.45
C HIS A 35 6.66 10.95 -5.43
N ILE A 36 5.71 10.07 -5.14
CA ILE A 36 4.49 9.88 -5.95
C ILE A 36 3.47 10.92 -5.52
N ALA A 37 3.17 11.85 -6.42
CA ALA A 37 2.08 12.81 -6.25
C ALA A 37 0.78 12.37 -6.97
N ASP A 38 0.85 11.31 -7.77
CA ASP A 38 -0.25 10.89 -8.60
C ASP A 38 -1.32 10.12 -7.81
N PRO A 39 -2.60 10.52 -7.88
CA PRO A 39 -3.68 9.86 -7.15
C PRO A 39 -4.10 8.51 -7.78
N ALA A 40 -3.73 8.20 -9.02
CA ALA A 40 -3.95 6.87 -9.60
C ALA A 40 -3.00 5.84 -8.97
N GLU A 41 -1.73 6.21 -8.78
CA GLU A 41 -0.69 5.41 -8.13
C GLU A 41 -1.01 5.12 -6.64
N TYR A 42 -1.78 6.01 -5.99
CA TYR A 42 -2.27 5.78 -4.63
C TYR A 42 -2.94 4.41 -4.47
N ASN A 43 -3.77 4.01 -5.45
CA ASN A 43 -4.48 2.74 -5.39
C ASN A 43 -3.53 1.55 -5.57
N GLU A 44 -2.48 1.69 -6.39
CA GLU A 44 -1.48 0.65 -6.59
C GLU A 44 -0.63 0.44 -5.34
N VAL A 45 -0.17 1.54 -4.73
CA VAL A 45 0.57 1.51 -3.46
C VAL A 45 -0.29 0.92 -2.34
N ALA A 46 -1.56 1.31 -2.25
CA ALA A 46 -2.52 0.76 -1.31
C ALA A 46 -2.75 -0.74 -1.50
N ALA A 47 -2.99 -1.19 -2.74
CA ALA A 47 -3.14 -2.61 -3.06
C ALA A 47 -1.92 -3.41 -2.61
N ARG A 48 -0.72 -2.89 -2.86
CA ARG A 48 0.54 -3.57 -2.57
C ARG A 48 0.79 -3.70 -1.07
N ILE A 49 0.62 -2.60 -0.32
CA ILE A 49 0.72 -2.61 1.15
C ILE A 49 -0.29 -3.60 1.74
N LEU A 50 -1.52 -3.60 1.23
CA LEU A 50 -2.56 -4.50 1.70
C LEU A 50 -2.24 -5.98 1.41
N SER A 51 -1.70 -6.29 0.23
CA SER A 51 -1.25 -7.64 -0.11
C SER A 51 -0.12 -8.11 0.82
N ILE A 52 0.84 -7.24 1.13
CA ILE A 52 1.95 -7.57 2.04
C ILE A 52 1.43 -7.77 3.47
N TYR A 53 0.53 -6.89 3.94
CA TYR A 53 -0.09 -7.01 5.27
C TYR A 53 -0.92 -8.29 5.41
N SER A 54 -1.67 -8.64 4.36
CA SER A 54 -2.54 -9.83 4.34
C SER A 54 -1.77 -11.15 4.36
N LEU A 55 -0.48 -11.16 3.99
CA LEU A 55 0.38 -12.34 4.13
C LEU A 55 0.78 -12.60 5.59
N GLY A 56 0.59 -11.63 6.48
CA GLY A 56 0.88 -11.73 7.91
C GLY A 56 2.38 -11.82 8.23
N GLY A 57 2.70 -11.74 9.53
CA GLY A 57 4.05 -12.00 10.04
C GLY A 57 5.10 -10.92 9.75
N ARG A 58 4.69 -9.71 9.36
CA ARG A 58 5.60 -8.58 9.12
C ARG A 58 5.19 -7.35 9.90
N SER A 59 6.18 -6.60 10.34
CA SER A 59 5.95 -5.31 11.00
C SER A 59 5.56 -4.23 9.99
N VAL A 60 4.88 -3.20 10.47
CA VAL A 60 4.51 -2.00 9.69
C VAL A 60 5.71 -1.43 8.91
N ASP A 61 6.87 -1.33 9.56
CA ASP A 61 8.09 -0.80 8.95
C ASP A 61 8.65 -1.71 7.83
N GLU A 62 8.66 -3.03 8.06
CA GLU A 62 9.05 -3.99 7.02
C GLU A 62 8.10 -3.96 5.82
N ILE A 63 6.80 -3.82 6.07
CA ILE A 63 5.80 -3.71 5.00
C ILE A 63 6.08 -2.48 4.13
N LEU A 64 6.40 -1.34 4.76
CA LEU A 64 6.76 -0.11 4.07
C LEU A 64 8.01 -0.31 3.21
N GLU A 65 9.09 -0.85 3.79
CA GLU A 65 10.33 -1.10 3.07
C GLU A 65 10.11 -2.01 1.85
N ILE A 66 9.39 -3.12 2.03
CA ILE A 66 9.10 -4.06 0.95
C ILE A 66 8.25 -3.40 -0.13
N ALA A 67 7.21 -2.64 0.24
CA ALA A 67 6.35 -1.94 -0.70
C ALA A 67 7.14 -0.93 -1.56
N VAL A 68 8.01 -0.13 -0.93
CA VAL A 68 8.86 0.86 -1.60
C VAL A 68 9.86 0.18 -2.54
N ARG A 69 10.55 -0.87 -2.07
CA ARG A 69 11.51 -1.62 -2.90
C ARG A 69 10.84 -2.27 -4.11
N LEU A 70 9.68 -2.90 -3.90
CA LEU A 70 8.91 -3.54 -4.96
C LEU A 70 8.39 -2.54 -6.00
N HIS A 71 7.99 -1.35 -5.57
CA HIS A 71 7.56 -0.28 -6.47
C HIS A 71 8.72 0.25 -7.32
N LYS A 72 9.88 0.52 -6.70
CA LYS A 72 11.11 0.90 -7.44
C LYS A 72 11.52 -0.14 -8.47
N GLN A 73 11.45 -1.43 -8.14
CA GLN A 73 11.74 -2.51 -9.09
C GLN A 73 10.75 -2.58 -10.25
N ALA A 74 9.45 -2.33 -10.02
CA ALA A 74 8.44 -2.32 -11.07
C ALA A 74 8.66 -1.15 -12.05
N SER A 75 8.96 0.04 -11.52
CA SER A 75 9.32 1.21 -12.33
C SER A 75 10.59 0.97 -13.17
N SER A 76 11.60 0.29 -12.59
CA SER A 76 12.83 -0.10 -13.30
C SER A 76 12.61 -1.12 -14.42
N ARG A 77 11.52 -1.90 -14.34
CA ARG A 77 11.23 -3.01 -15.27
C ARG A 77 10.37 -2.57 -16.46
N SER A 78 9.83 -1.36 -16.45
CA SER A 78 9.07 -0.76 -17.56
C SER A 78 9.94 0.02 -18.57
N ALA A 79 11.27 -0.11 -18.48
CA ALA A 79 12.23 0.60 -19.34
C ALA A 79 12.94 -0.31 -20.36
N TYR A 80 12.38 -1.48 -20.68
CA TYR A 80 12.92 -2.41 -21.69
C TYR A 80 11.86 -2.86 -22.69
#